data_AF-A0A0D3IQN9-F1
#
_entry.id   AF-A0A0D3IQN9-F1
#
_cell.length_a   1.000
_cell.length_b   1.000
_cell.length_c   1.000
_cell.angle_alpha   90.00
_cell.angle_beta   90.00
_cell.angle_gamma   90.00
#
_symmetry.space_group_name_H-M   'P 1'
#
loop_
_entity.id
_entity.type
_entity.pdbx_description
1 polymer ?
#
loop_
_entity_poly.entity_id
_entity_poly.type
_entity_poly.pdbx_seq_one_letter_code
_entity_poly.pdbx_strand_id
1 'polypeptide(L)'
;MCMSPSAQLKKGEPGPLTVPWGFAAQLEARPPPGCGWFSVADMLRRTAYSLGLFYYSLATQPLTFSRFALQYNRLWFGGAAGTAMTLLLPATPALLAAVAWGKRLRDYLLPQPGDDWKMAGPGRIWFLPPPSTLASIVYDALTPLADYVAAFVLFGDDPDGVEHTWYDAICKKEYWCGLLDAADARRPLQLGAWDGAALHDVSRGVESGGCDLVCKISDSYLGIGDRVFKRGVDFVTRGEVEDELRADPLYAGKPAVLCEIVSPSASLEVSSDGYGPVHSLDILTLRTGEGAKVLSVVLWTDCTTWSSHSAAAGYLVDVETETIVAPTAWYAPYFASMQAPLVGQRVPGAREACLKAMAAHDASELEWLTCVGWDAMITDEGPTFFEGNVAAYRTPRRMALSLSLADGFRSWMATRGKRSAAA
;
A
#
# COMPACT_ATOMS: atom_id res chain seq x y z
N MET A 1 -31.51 -26.83 5.94
CA MET A 1 -32.46 -25.74 5.66
C MET A 1 -32.56 -24.86 6.88
N CYS A 2 -32.02 -23.65 6.81
CA CYS A 2 -32.61 -22.40 7.30
C CYS A 2 -31.62 -21.28 6.97
N MET A 3 -32.00 -20.44 6.01
CA MET A 3 -31.35 -19.17 5.74
C MET A 3 -31.72 -18.16 6.84
N SER A 4 -30.75 -17.32 7.18
CA SER A 4 -30.81 -15.90 7.56
C SER A 4 -31.99 -15.34 8.38
N PRO A 5 -31.69 -14.55 9.43
CA PRO A 5 -32.36 -13.28 9.66
C PRO A 5 -31.58 -12.18 8.95
N SER A 6 -32.21 -11.60 7.94
CA SER A 6 -31.84 -10.32 7.37
C SER A 6 -31.94 -9.27 8.48
N ALA A 7 -30.79 -8.75 8.92
CA ALA A 7 -30.76 -7.54 9.72
C ALA A 7 -31.32 -6.41 8.84
N GLN A 8 -32.54 -5.98 9.16
CA GLN A 8 -33.10 -4.76 8.59
C GLN A 8 -32.18 -3.61 9.00
N LEU A 9 -31.45 -3.07 8.02
CA LEU A 9 -30.65 -1.85 8.16
C LEU A 9 -31.54 -0.76 8.78
N LYS A 10 -31.13 -0.22 9.92
CA LYS A 10 -31.76 0.98 10.48
C LYS A 10 -31.60 2.10 9.45
N LYS A 11 -32.69 2.80 9.18
CA LYS A 11 -32.71 3.93 8.25
C LYS A 11 -31.71 4.99 8.73
N GLY A 12 -30.57 5.11 8.04
CA GLY A 12 -29.50 6.05 8.36
C GLY A 12 -28.15 5.43 8.76
N GLU A 13 -28.06 4.11 8.96
CA GLU A 13 -26.75 3.45 9.10
C GLU A 13 -26.16 3.22 7.70
N PRO A 14 -24.88 3.57 7.47
CA PRO A 14 -24.21 3.19 6.23
C PRO A 14 -24.29 1.67 6.10
N GLY A 15 -24.58 1.17 4.89
CA GLY A 15 -24.49 -0.26 4.59
C GLY A 15 -23.08 -0.80 4.91
N PRO A 16 -22.83 -2.11 4.74
CA PRO A 16 -21.58 -2.74 5.15
C PRO A 16 -20.37 -1.91 4.69
N LEU A 17 -19.43 -1.67 5.61
CA LEU A 17 -18.26 -0.82 5.34
C LEU A 17 -17.32 -1.49 4.35
N THR A 18 -17.33 -2.82 4.34
CA THR A 18 -16.43 -3.63 3.55
C THR A 18 -16.98 -3.97 2.17
N VAL A 19 -16.08 -4.20 1.23
CA VAL A 19 -16.41 -4.80 -0.06
C VAL A 19 -16.87 -6.25 0.19
N PRO A 20 -18.10 -6.66 -0.18
CA PRO A 20 -18.67 -7.95 0.22
C PRO A 20 -17.84 -9.17 -0.21
N TRP A 21 -17.17 -9.11 -1.36
CA TRP A 21 -16.32 -10.18 -1.87
C TRP A 21 -14.86 -10.08 -1.40
N GLY A 22 -14.48 -8.96 -0.77
CA GLY A 22 -13.09 -8.60 -0.49
C GLY A 22 -12.59 -9.14 0.84
N PHE A 23 -13.19 -8.69 1.94
CA PHE A 23 -12.70 -8.99 3.28
C PHE A 23 -12.84 -10.49 3.62
N ALA A 24 -14.04 -11.05 3.40
CA ALA A 24 -14.31 -12.47 3.66
C ALA A 24 -13.35 -13.39 2.88
N ALA A 25 -13.11 -13.09 1.60
CA ALA A 25 -12.22 -13.91 0.78
C ALA A 25 -10.74 -13.84 1.21
N GLN A 26 -10.30 -12.75 1.85
CA GLN A 26 -8.96 -12.67 2.47
C GLN A 26 -8.91 -13.49 3.76
N LEU A 27 -9.94 -13.39 4.60
CA LEU A 27 -10.05 -14.16 5.84
C LEU A 27 -10.09 -15.67 5.59
N GLU A 28 -10.76 -16.10 4.52
CA GLU A 28 -10.88 -17.50 4.11
C GLU A 28 -9.71 -18.00 3.27
N ALA A 29 -8.82 -17.12 2.81
CA ALA A 29 -7.71 -17.51 1.95
C ALA A 29 -6.77 -18.49 2.67
N ARG A 30 -6.45 -19.60 2.01
CA ARG A 30 -5.52 -20.62 2.50
C ARG A 30 -4.52 -21.00 1.41
N PRO A 31 -3.30 -21.45 1.77
CA PRO A 31 -2.40 -22.07 0.81
C PRO A 31 -3.04 -23.36 0.23
N PRO A 32 -2.52 -23.92 -0.87
CA PRO A 32 -3.01 -25.20 -1.38
C PRO A 32 -2.98 -26.29 -0.29
N PRO A 33 -3.91 -27.27 -0.30
CA PRO A 33 -3.94 -28.34 0.69
C PRO A 33 -2.58 -29.04 0.82
N GLY A 34 -2.13 -29.24 2.06
CA GLY A 34 -0.83 -29.85 2.35
C GLY A 34 0.40 -28.98 2.06
N CYS A 35 0.21 -27.71 1.67
CA CYS A 35 1.29 -26.78 1.38
C CYS A 35 1.27 -25.57 2.34
N GLY A 36 2.43 -24.97 2.58
CA GLY A 36 2.54 -23.70 3.30
C GLY A 36 2.37 -22.48 2.38
N TRP A 37 2.18 -21.31 2.99
CA TRP A 37 2.28 -20.03 2.28
C TRP A 37 3.65 -19.88 1.62
N PHE A 38 3.70 -19.28 0.43
CA PHE A 38 4.94 -19.10 -0.33
C PHE A 38 5.70 -20.39 -0.68
N SER A 39 5.03 -21.54 -0.60
CA SER A 39 5.49 -22.76 -1.25
C SER A 39 5.43 -22.63 -2.78
N VAL A 40 6.14 -23.50 -3.50
CA VAL A 40 6.10 -23.54 -4.97
C VAL A 40 4.66 -23.67 -5.48
N ALA A 41 3.86 -24.54 -4.86
CA ALA A 41 2.45 -24.73 -5.22
C ALA A 41 1.61 -23.47 -4.99
N ASP A 42 1.81 -22.76 -3.87
CA ASP A 42 1.15 -21.48 -3.63
C ASP A 42 1.54 -20.45 -4.69
N MET A 43 2.83 -20.29 -4.98
CA MET A 43 3.32 -19.33 -5.97
C MET A 43 2.79 -19.63 -7.38
N LEU A 44 2.80 -20.89 -7.82
CA LEU A 44 2.24 -21.29 -9.10
C LEU A 44 0.73 -20.99 -9.19
N ARG A 45 -0.01 -21.22 -8.10
CA ARG A 45 -1.44 -20.92 -8.03
C ARG A 45 -1.71 -19.42 -8.14
N ARG A 46 -0.95 -18.58 -7.42
CA ARG A 46 -1.07 -17.11 -7.53
C ARG A 46 -0.71 -16.61 -8.92
N THR A 47 0.33 -17.19 -9.53
CA THR A 47 0.70 -16.90 -10.93
C THR A 47 -0.42 -17.28 -11.89
N ALA A 48 -1.08 -18.42 -11.68
CA ALA A 48 -2.21 -18.83 -12.51
C ALA A 48 -3.38 -17.83 -12.42
N TYR A 49 -3.68 -17.28 -11.23
CA TYR A 49 -4.70 -16.24 -11.08
C TYR A 49 -4.34 -14.95 -11.82
N SER A 50 -3.11 -14.48 -11.70
CA SER A 50 -2.63 -13.30 -12.43
C SER A 50 -2.63 -13.52 -13.95
N LEU A 51 -2.22 -14.70 -14.42
CA LEU A 51 -2.30 -15.07 -15.84
C LEU A 51 -3.75 -15.11 -16.34
N GLY A 52 -4.66 -15.69 -15.54
CA GLY A 52 -6.09 -15.73 -15.86
C GLY A 52 -6.66 -14.33 -16.07
N LEU A 53 -6.35 -13.40 -15.17
CA LEU A 53 -6.77 -12.00 -15.28
C LEU A 53 -6.10 -11.27 -16.45
N PHE A 54 -4.82 -11.55 -16.73
CA PHE A 54 -4.11 -11.01 -17.89
C PHE A 54 -4.82 -11.38 -19.19
N TYR A 55 -5.02 -12.69 -19.43
CA TYR A 55 -5.62 -13.18 -20.67
C TYR A 55 -7.11 -12.84 -20.75
N TYR A 56 -7.81 -12.77 -19.62
CA TYR A 56 -9.18 -12.24 -19.57
C TYR A 56 -9.22 -10.78 -20.03
N SER A 57 -8.30 -9.94 -19.56
CA SER A 57 -8.22 -8.52 -19.94
C SER A 57 -7.89 -8.36 -21.44
N LEU A 58 -6.95 -9.16 -21.94
CA LEU A 58 -6.61 -9.21 -23.36
C LEU A 58 -7.81 -9.63 -24.23
N ALA A 59 -8.58 -10.63 -23.80
CA ALA A 59 -9.72 -11.13 -24.57
C ALA A 59 -10.95 -10.22 -24.50
N THR A 60 -11.20 -9.58 -23.36
CA THR A 60 -12.45 -8.83 -23.12
C THR A 60 -12.31 -7.32 -23.34
N GLN A 61 -11.10 -6.77 -23.23
CA GLN A 61 -10.83 -5.34 -23.39
C GLN A 61 -9.59 -5.09 -24.27
N PRO A 62 -9.48 -5.69 -25.48
CA PRO A 62 -8.24 -5.71 -26.26
C PRO A 62 -7.69 -4.31 -26.58
N LEU A 63 -8.56 -3.33 -26.89
CA LEU A 63 -8.13 -1.98 -27.26
C LEU A 63 -7.59 -1.20 -26.06
N THR A 64 -8.37 -1.13 -24.98
CA THR A 64 -7.97 -0.49 -23.70
C THR A 64 -6.72 -1.17 -23.15
N PHE A 65 -6.68 -2.49 -23.12
CA PHE A 65 -5.53 -3.23 -22.62
C PHE A 65 -4.27 -3.02 -23.48
N SER A 66 -4.40 -2.89 -24.80
CA SER A 66 -3.26 -2.58 -25.68
C SER A 66 -2.72 -1.16 -25.47
N ARG A 67 -3.60 -0.18 -25.24
CA ARG A 67 -3.18 1.20 -24.92
C ARG A 67 -2.50 1.27 -23.56
N PHE A 68 -3.07 0.64 -22.54
CA PHE A 68 -2.41 0.46 -21.25
C PHE A 68 -1.04 -0.18 -21.41
N ALA A 69 -0.96 -1.30 -22.15
CA ALA A 69 0.27 -2.02 -22.37
C ALA A 69 1.35 -1.16 -23.01
N LEU A 70 0.99 -0.35 -24.02
CA LEU A 70 1.93 0.56 -24.66
C LEU A 70 2.47 1.60 -23.67
N GLN A 71 1.60 2.21 -22.88
CA GLN A 71 1.96 3.24 -21.89
C GLN A 71 2.84 2.63 -20.79
N TYR A 72 2.36 1.59 -20.12
CA TYR A 72 3.07 0.90 -19.05
C TYR A 72 4.43 0.39 -19.52
N ASN A 73 4.47 -0.31 -20.66
CA ASN A 73 5.72 -0.91 -21.13
C ASN A 73 6.75 0.17 -21.52
N ARG A 74 6.32 1.30 -22.11
CA ARG A 74 7.26 2.39 -22.45
C ARG A 74 7.77 3.11 -21.21
N LEU A 75 6.93 3.27 -20.19
CA LEU A 75 7.31 3.85 -18.90
C LEU A 75 8.36 2.98 -18.20
N TRP A 76 8.10 1.68 -18.09
CA TRP A 76 8.91 0.74 -17.31
C TRP A 76 10.14 0.17 -18.02
N PHE A 77 10.07 0.02 -19.34
CA PHE A 77 11.12 -0.62 -20.15
C PHE A 77 11.71 0.30 -21.23
N GLY A 78 11.29 1.57 -21.27
CA GLY A 78 11.75 2.56 -22.25
C GLY A 78 11.06 2.45 -23.61
N GLY A 79 11.30 3.46 -24.46
CA GLY A 79 10.55 3.63 -25.71
C GLY A 79 10.59 2.43 -26.66
N ALA A 80 11.79 1.97 -27.05
CA ALA A 80 11.95 0.91 -28.04
C ALA A 80 11.56 -0.48 -27.49
N ALA A 81 12.14 -0.89 -26.37
CA ALA A 81 11.86 -2.19 -25.76
C ALA A 81 10.41 -2.30 -25.29
N GLY A 82 9.85 -1.23 -24.70
CA GLY A 82 8.45 -1.19 -24.29
C GLY A 82 7.47 -1.30 -25.46
N THR A 83 7.79 -0.67 -26.60
CA THR A 83 6.98 -0.82 -27.82
C THR A 83 7.05 -2.26 -28.35
N ALA A 84 8.24 -2.87 -28.39
CA ALA A 84 8.40 -4.26 -28.81
C ALA A 84 7.62 -5.25 -27.91
N MET A 85 7.69 -5.07 -26.59
CA MET A 85 6.92 -5.87 -25.63
C MET A 85 5.41 -5.76 -25.87
N THR A 86 4.93 -4.58 -26.26
CA THR A 86 3.52 -4.33 -26.58
C THR A 86 3.09 -4.96 -27.89
N LEU A 87 3.94 -4.95 -28.93
CA LEU A 87 3.67 -5.68 -30.16
C LEU A 87 3.59 -7.19 -29.95
N LEU A 88 4.26 -7.69 -28.90
CA LEU A 88 4.24 -9.08 -28.44
C LEU A 88 3.29 -9.26 -27.25
N LEU A 89 2.18 -8.50 -27.16
CA LEU A 89 1.29 -8.47 -26.01
C LEU A 89 0.88 -9.86 -25.48
N PRO A 90 0.49 -10.85 -26.31
CA PRO A 90 0.16 -12.18 -25.80
C PRO A 90 1.32 -12.89 -25.08
N ALA A 91 2.57 -12.52 -25.38
CA ALA A 91 3.78 -13.06 -24.76
C ALA A 91 4.30 -12.20 -23.59
N THR A 92 3.69 -11.05 -23.28
CA THR A 92 4.15 -10.15 -22.21
C THR A 92 4.38 -10.86 -20.86
N PRO A 93 3.53 -11.80 -20.39
CA PRO A 93 3.80 -12.51 -19.13
C PRO A 93 5.15 -13.26 -19.13
N ALA A 94 5.50 -13.90 -20.25
CA ALA A 94 6.76 -14.60 -20.40
C ALA A 94 7.95 -13.62 -20.50
N LEU A 95 7.75 -12.47 -21.18
CA LEU A 95 8.76 -11.42 -21.27
C LEU A 95 9.05 -10.79 -19.90
N LEU A 96 8.02 -10.52 -19.09
CA LEU A 96 8.18 -10.02 -17.71
C LEU A 96 8.97 -11.00 -16.85
N ALA A 97 8.63 -12.30 -16.92
CA ALA A 97 9.37 -13.35 -16.22
C ALA A 97 10.83 -13.42 -16.68
N ALA A 98 11.10 -13.36 -17.99
CA ALA A 98 12.45 -13.38 -18.54
C ALA A 98 13.27 -12.17 -18.08
N VAL A 99 12.69 -10.97 -18.02
CA VAL A 99 13.34 -9.76 -17.49
C VAL A 99 13.66 -9.93 -16.00
N ALA A 100 12.72 -10.45 -15.20
CA ALA A 100 12.92 -10.68 -13.78
C ALA A 100 14.04 -11.70 -13.51
N TRP A 101 14.03 -12.83 -14.20
CA TRP A 101 15.09 -13.84 -14.09
C TRP A 101 16.43 -13.37 -14.64
N GLY A 102 16.42 -12.54 -15.69
CA GLY A 102 17.62 -11.88 -16.20
C GLY A 102 18.25 -10.96 -15.16
N LYS A 103 17.45 -10.16 -14.44
CA LYS A 103 17.92 -9.35 -13.31
C LYS A 103 18.52 -10.24 -12.21
N ARG A 104 17.80 -11.30 -11.80
CA ARG A 104 18.31 -12.26 -10.81
C ARG A 104 19.66 -12.87 -11.23
N LEU A 105 19.79 -13.29 -12.48
CA LEU A 105 21.03 -13.87 -13.01
C LEU A 105 22.16 -12.84 -13.05
N ARG A 106 21.88 -11.62 -13.49
CA ARG A 106 22.83 -10.51 -13.46
C ARG A 106 23.32 -10.26 -12.04
N ASP A 107 22.42 -10.19 -11.05
CA ASP A 107 22.78 -9.90 -9.67
C ASP A 107 23.58 -11.05 -9.03
N TYR A 108 23.34 -12.29 -9.48
CA TYR A 108 24.16 -13.45 -9.11
C TYR A 108 25.56 -13.45 -9.75
N LEU A 109 25.69 -13.05 -11.03
CA LEU A 109 26.96 -13.07 -11.77
C LEU A 109 27.82 -11.84 -11.56
N LEU A 110 27.20 -10.68 -11.35
CA LEU A 110 27.82 -9.37 -11.22
C LEU A 110 27.23 -8.65 -9.99
N PRO A 111 27.58 -9.09 -8.76
CA PRO A 111 27.12 -8.43 -7.55
C PRO A 111 27.49 -6.95 -7.62
N GLN A 112 26.48 -6.08 -7.66
CA GLN A 112 26.71 -4.65 -7.72
C GLN A 112 27.20 -4.17 -6.34
N PRO A 113 28.32 -3.42 -6.27
CA PRO A 113 28.68 -2.73 -5.04
C PRO A 113 27.68 -1.59 -4.80
N GLY A 114 26.87 -1.72 -3.76
CA GLY A 114 25.81 -0.80 -3.39
C GLY A 114 24.60 -1.58 -2.92
N ASP A 115 24.11 -1.28 -1.72
CA ASP A 115 22.97 -1.98 -1.15
C ASP A 115 21.75 -1.79 -2.08
N ASP A 116 21.13 -2.89 -2.52
CA ASP A 116 19.77 -2.82 -3.05
C ASP A 116 18.96 -2.05 -2.00
N TRP A 117 18.45 -0.87 -2.37
CA TRP A 117 17.77 0.01 -1.43
C TRP A 117 16.60 -0.69 -0.74
N LYS A 118 16.00 -1.70 -1.41
CA LYS A 118 14.96 -2.57 -0.86
C LYS A 118 15.43 -3.42 0.32
N MET A 119 16.73 -3.71 0.37
CA MET A 119 17.37 -4.58 1.35
C MET A 119 18.17 -3.81 2.41
N ALA A 120 18.51 -2.54 2.15
CA ALA A 120 19.34 -1.69 3.00
C ALA A 120 18.66 -1.23 4.30
N GLY A 121 17.33 -1.27 4.39
CA GLY A 121 16.55 -0.69 5.48
C GLY A 121 15.62 -1.66 6.21
N PRO A 122 14.96 -1.21 7.30
CA PRO A 122 13.99 -2.02 8.04
C PRO A 122 12.85 -2.53 7.14
N GLY A 123 12.45 -1.73 6.14
CA GLY A 123 11.40 -2.08 5.16
C GLY A 123 11.71 -3.28 4.26
N ARG A 124 12.89 -3.90 4.37
CA ARG A 124 13.23 -5.13 3.64
C ARG A 124 12.25 -6.28 3.85
N ILE A 125 11.53 -6.29 4.99
CA ILE A 125 10.50 -7.28 5.31
C ILE A 125 9.45 -7.43 4.20
N TRP A 126 9.18 -6.37 3.43
CA TRP A 126 8.21 -6.37 2.34
C TRP A 126 8.71 -7.03 1.05
N PHE A 127 10.03 -7.22 0.92
CA PHE A 127 10.72 -7.62 -0.31
C PHE A 127 11.46 -8.96 -0.19
N LEU A 128 11.52 -9.55 1.00
CA LEU A 128 12.17 -10.83 1.22
C LEU A 128 11.58 -11.92 0.30
N PRO A 129 12.40 -12.69 -0.41
CA PRO A 129 11.92 -13.79 -1.24
C PRO A 129 11.44 -14.97 -0.40
N PRO A 130 10.62 -15.87 -0.97
CA PRO A 130 10.36 -17.18 -0.38
C PRO A 130 11.65 -17.95 -0.05
N PRO A 131 11.67 -18.76 1.02
CA PRO A 131 12.88 -19.47 1.46
C PRO A 131 13.33 -20.57 0.49
N SER A 132 12.41 -21.16 -0.28
CA SER A 132 12.75 -22.14 -1.31
C SER A 132 13.25 -21.45 -2.57
N THR A 133 14.41 -21.85 -3.09
CA THR A 133 14.97 -21.32 -4.35
C THR A 133 13.97 -21.40 -5.50
N LEU A 134 13.29 -22.54 -5.66
CA LEU A 134 12.31 -22.71 -6.73
C LEU A 134 11.09 -21.79 -6.53
N ALA A 135 10.59 -21.67 -5.29
CA ALA A 135 9.49 -20.76 -5.01
C ALA A 135 9.89 -19.31 -5.25
N SER A 136 11.13 -18.94 -4.92
CA SER A 136 11.69 -17.62 -5.18
C SER A 136 11.78 -17.31 -6.68
N ILE A 137 12.21 -18.27 -7.52
CA ILE A 137 12.20 -18.10 -8.99
C ILE A 137 10.79 -17.87 -9.53
N VAL A 138 9.79 -18.62 -9.03
CA VAL A 138 8.39 -18.41 -9.42
C VAL A 138 7.86 -17.06 -8.91
N TYR A 139 8.25 -16.65 -7.71
CA TYR A 139 7.88 -15.37 -7.11
C TYR A 139 8.44 -14.17 -7.88
N ASP A 140 9.67 -14.27 -8.39
CA ASP A 140 10.28 -13.25 -9.24
C ASP A 140 9.49 -13.04 -10.54
N ALA A 141 8.87 -14.09 -11.08
CA ALA A 141 7.99 -13.99 -12.25
C ALA A 141 6.58 -13.51 -11.88
N LEU A 142 6.04 -13.94 -10.73
CA LEU A 142 4.72 -13.56 -10.24
C LEU A 142 4.62 -12.05 -9.99
N THR A 143 5.59 -11.48 -9.27
CA THR A 143 5.52 -10.09 -8.79
C THR A 143 5.27 -9.09 -9.92
N PRO A 144 6.13 -8.98 -10.96
CA PRO A 144 5.91 -8.03 -12.05
C PRO A 144 4.64 -8.32 -12.86
N LEU A 145 4.24 -9.60 -13.00
CA LEU A 145 2.99 -9.95 -13.66
C LEU A 145 1.76 -9.48 -12.86
N ALA A 146 1.77 -9.70 -11.55
CA ALA A 146 0.69 -9.30 -10.66
C ALA A 146 0.57 -7.77 -10.60
N ASP A 147 1.70 -7.06 -10.52
CA ASP A 147 1.75 -5.59 -10.57
C ASP A 147 1.20 -5.06 -11.89
N TYR A 148 1.63 -5.63 -13.02
CA TYR A 148 1.16 -5.27 -14.37
C TYR A 148 -0.36 -5.40 -14.51
N VAL A 149 -0.90 -6.54 -14.09
CA VAL A 149 -2.34 -6.83 -14.19
C VAL A 149 -3.13 -5.97 -13.21
N ALA A 150 -2.64 -5.78 -11.99
CA ALA A 150 -3.31 -4.95 -11.00
C ALA A 150 -3.38 -3.48 -11.47
N ALA A 151 -2.30 -2.95 -12.04
CA ALA A 151 -2.29 -1.60 -12.60
C ALA A 151 -3.38 -1.43 -13.67
N PHE A 152 -3.54 -2.38 -14.59
CA PHE A 152 -4.65 -2.32 -15.56
C PHE A 152 -6.03 -2.42 -14.90
N VAL A 153 -6.19 -3.35 -13.95
CA VAL A 153 -7.44 -3.53 -13.21
C VAL A 153 -7.83 -2.24 -12.50
N LEU A 154 -6.88 -1.53 -11.91
CA LEU A 154 -7.11 -0.29 -11.17
C LEU A 154 -7.32 0.92 -12.11
N PHE A 155 -6.41 1.14 -13.06
CA PHE A 155 -6.35 2.39 -13.83
C PHE A 155 -6.94 2.28 -15.25
N GLY A 156 -6.97 1.08 -15.83
CA GLY A 156 -7.39 0.91 -17.21
C GLY A 156 -6.29 1.41 -18.13
N ASP A 157 -6.64 2.25 -19.11
CA ASP A 157 -5.68 2.93 -19.98
C ASP A 157 -5.53 4.43 -19.66
N ASP A 158 -5.97 4.85 -18.47
CA ASP A 158 -5.80 6.23 -17.99
C ASP A 158 -4.30 6.55 -17.83
N PRO A 159 -3.79 7.60 -18.50
CA PRO A 159 -2.35 7.90 -18.52
C PRO A 159 -1.81 8.31 -17.16
N ASP A 160 -2.57 9.08 -16.39
CA ASP A 160 -2.16 9.58 -15.08
C ASP A 160 -2.06 8.43 -14.08
N GLY A 161 -3.03 7.52 -14.09
CA GLY A 161 -2.99 6.31 -13.26
C GLY A 161 -1.83 5.37 -13.62
N VAL A 162 -1.49 5.25 -14.91
CA VAL A 162 -0.33 4.45 -15.34
C VAL A 162 0.99 5.12 -14.93
N GLU A 163 1.10 6.44 -15.04
CA GLU A 163 2.28 7.22 -14.60
C GLU A 163 2.55 7.02 -13.10
N HIS A 164 1.50 6.99 -12.30
CA HIS A 164 1.54 6.71 -10.85
C HIS A 164 1.98 5.29 -10.48
N THR A 165 2.21 4.40 -11.46
CA THR A 165 2.94 3.16 -11.19
C THR A 165 4.44 3.41 -11.00
N TRP A 166 5.01 4.47 -11.57
CA TRP A 166 6.44 4.78 -11.47
C TRP A 166 6.78 5.90 -10.48
N TYR A 167 6.01 6.98 -10.45
CA TYR A 167 6.28 8.14 -9.60
C TYR A 167 5.02 8.90 -9.20
N ASP A 168 5.04 9.55 -8.03
CA ASP A 168 3.91 10.29 -7.49
C ASP A 168 3.83 11.72 -8.07
N ALA A 169 3.39 11.83 -9.33
CA ALA A 169 3.32 13.09 -10.06
C ALA A 169 2.18 14.01 -9.59
N ILE A 170 0.99 13.44 -9.37
CA ILE A 170 -0.26 14.16 -9.08
C ILE A 170 -0.60 14.02 -7.60
N CYS A 171 -0.69 12.79 -7.12
CA CYS A 171 -1.01 12.47 -5.72
C CYS A 171 0.18 12.68 -4.77
N LYS A 172 0.64 13.93 -4.63
CA LYS A 172 1.70 14.34 -3.69
C LYS A 172 1.17 14.43 -2.26
N LYS A 173 2.06 14.64 -1.28
CA LYS A 173 1.69 14.74 0.15
C LYS A 173 0.59 15.77 0.41
N GLU A 174 0.61 16.92 -0.26
CA GLU A 174 -0.40 17.97 -0.12
C GLU A 174 -1.78 17.51 -0.60
N TYR A 175 -1.82 16.74 -1.70
CA TYR A 175 -3.05 16.18 -2.22
C TYR A 175 -3.70 15.23 -1.20
N TRP A 176 -2.91 14.32 -0.60
CA TRP A 176 -3.40 13.43 0.44
C TRP A 176 -3.86 14.20 1.69
N CYS A 177 -3.12 15.22 2.11
CA CYS A 177 -3.51 16.07 3.22
C CYS A 177 -4.84 16.77 2.95
N GLY A 178 -5.06 17.29 1.73
CA GLY A 178 -6.32 17.91 1.33
C GLY A 178 -7.51 16.95 1.40
N LEU A 179 -7.35 15.69 0.97
CA LEU A 179 -8.40 14.67 1.08
C LEU A 179 -8.71 14.32 2.55
N LEU A 180 -7.68 14.23 3.39
CA LEU A 180 -7.84 13.97 4.83
C LEU A 180 -8.54 15.16 5.52
N ASP A 181 -8.15 16.39 5.19
CA ASP A 181 -8.77 17.61 5.72
C ASP A 181 -10.25 17.68 5.31
N ALA A 182 -10.59 17.31 4.06
CA ALA A 182 -11.97 17.24 3.58
C ALA A 182 -12.81 16.17 4.29
N ALA A 183 -12.18 15.10 4.77
CA ALA A 183 -12.81 14.05 5.56
C ALA A 183 -12.86 14.35 7.06
N ASP A 184 -12.35 15.51 7.49
CA ASP A 184 -12.14 15.86 8.89
C ASP A 184 -11.31 14.75 9.60
N ALA A 185 -10.35 14.17 8.88
CA ALA A 185 -9.43 13.17 9.41
C ALA A 185 -8.29 13.87 10.13
N ARG A 186 -7.96 13.39 11.34
CA ARG A 186 -6.80 13.86 12.07
C ARG A 186 -5.52 13.44 11.35
N ARG A 187 -4.55 14.34 11.30
CA ARG A 187 -3.20 14.11 10.80
C ARG A 187 -2.19 14.80 11.71
N PRO A 188 -0.91 14.38 11.72
CA PRO A 188 0.14 15.07 12.46
C PRO A 188 0.19 16.55 12.07
N LEU A 189 0.41 17.42 13.05
CA LEU A 189 0.55 18.85 12.80
C LEU A 189 1.77 19.11 11.92
N GLN A 190 1.55 19.83 10.82
CA GLN A 190 2.65 20.35 10.00
C GLN A 190 3.23 21.61 10.66
N LEU A 191 4.50 21.54 11.01
CA LEU A 191 5.23 22.58 11.72
C LEU A 191 6.18 23.36 10.80
N GLY A 192 6.53 22.78 9.65
CA GLY A 192 7.37 23.45 8.66
C GLY A 192 7.18 22.94 7.24
N ALA A 193 7.70 23.70 6.29
CA ALA A 193 7.78 23.36 4.87
C ALA A 193 9.18 23.74 4.35
N TRP A 194 9.87 22.76 3.78
CA TRP A 194 11.15 22.95 3.10
C TRP A 194 10.90 23.10 1.60
N ASP A 195 11.39 24.18 0.98
CA ASP A 195 11.18 24.45 -0.44
C ASP A 195 12.30 23.91 -1.36
N GLY A 196 13.29 23.21 -0.79
CA GLY A 196 14.50 22.79 -1.47
C GLY A 196 15.73 23.65 -1.16
N ALA A 197 15.56 24.80 -0.50
CA ALA A 197 16.64 25.74 -0.15
C ALA A 197 16.50 26.40 1.22
N ALA A 198 15.27 26.66 1.66
CA ALA A 198 14.93 27.30 2.92
C ALA A 198 13.76 26.60 3.62
N LEU A 199 13.80 26.63 4.95
CA LEU A 199 12.74 26.13 5.81
C LEU A 199 11.78 27.28 6.14
N HIS A 200 10.49 27.05 5.94
CA HIS A 200 9.42 28.00 6.27
C HIS A 200 8.59 27.42 7.42
N ASP A 201 8.34 28.24 8.45
CA ASP A 201 7.47 27.83 9.55
C ASP A 201 6.02 27.72 9.07
N VAL A 202 5.38 26.62 9.44
CA VAL A 202 3.95 26.37 9.20
C VAL A 202 3.26 26.24 10.56
N SER A 203 2.01 26.69 10.62
CA SER A 203 1.21 26.72 11.84
C SER A 203 1.90 27.47 12.99
N ARG A 204 2.40 26.76 14.01
CA ARG A 204 3.08 27.31 15.17
C ARG A 204 4.62 27.30 15.03
N GLY A 205 5.16 26.66 13.99
CA GLY A 205 6.60 26.60 13.67
C GLY A 205 7.32 25.38 14.25
N VAL A 206 8.49 25.04 13.70
CA VAL A 206 9.23 23.80 14.04
C VAL A 206 9.72 23.75 15.48
N GLU A 207 9.78 24.89 16.17
CA GLU A 207 10.20 24.99 17.57
C GLU A 207 9.03 24.82 18.57
N SER A 208 7.78 24.84 18.10
CA SER A 208 6.60 25.08 18.94
C SER A 208 5.92 23.85 19.55
N GLY A 209 6.41 22.65 19.23
CA GLY A 209 5.95 21.40 19.84
C GLY A 209 7.15 20.70 20.43
N GLY A 210 7.14 20.45 21.75
CA GLY A 210 8.19 19.70 22.46
C GLY A 210 8.31 18.22 22.04
N CYS A 211 8.02 17.93 20.78
CA CYS A 211 8.05 16.66 20.10
C CYS A 211 9.24 16.58 19.14
N ASP A 212 9.51 15.35 18.71
CA ASP A 212 10.37 15.05 17.57
C ASP A 212 9.67 15.41 16.25
N LEU A 213 10.45 15.53 15.18
CA LEU A 213 9.95 15.85 13.83
C LEU A 213 10.23 14.71 12.86
N VAL A 214 9.35 14.55 11.89
CA VAL A 214 9.61 13.78 10.68
C VAL A 214 9.52 14.72 9.47
N CYS A 215 10.59 14.75 8.68
CA CYS A 215 10.65 15.45 7.40
C CYS A 215 10.39 14.44 6.29
N LYS A 216 9.37 14.71 5.47
CA LYS A 216 8.93 13.83 4.38
C LYS A 216 9.09 14.51 3.04
N ILE A 217 9.80 13.89 2.11
CA ILE A 217 9.95 14.40 0.74
C ILE A 217 8.60 14.29 0.02
N SER A 218 8.17 15.35 -0.64
CA SER A 218 6.78 15.52 -1.10
C SER A 218 6.37 14.57 -2.23
N ASP A 219 7.34 14.14 -3.03
CA ASP A 219 7.18 13.23 -4.17
C ASP A 219 7.82 11.85 -3.94
N SER A 220 8.14 11.51 -2.68
CA SER A 220 8.74 10.23 -2.34
C SER A 220 7.72 9.12 -2.13
N TYR A 221 8.00 7.98 -2.75
CA TYR A 221 7.25 6.74 -2.62
C TYR A 221 7.67 5.97 -1.35
N LEU A 222 6.70 5.48 -0.57
CA LEU A 222 6.90 4.64 0.63
C LEU A 222 7.87 5.24 1.68
N GLY A 223 7.88 6.56 1.85
CA GLY A 223 8.72 7.23 2.84
C GLY A 223 10.24 7.04 2.62
N ILE A 224 10.66 6.71 1.39
CA ILE A 224 12.07 6.58 1.05
C ILE A 224 12.75 7.94 1.18
N GLY A 225 13.77 8.03 2.01
CA GLY A 225 14.48 9.29 2.26
C GLY A 225 13.83 10.19 3.32
N ASP A 226 12.73 9.76 3.96
CA ASP A 226 12.18 10.45 5.12
C ASP A 226 13.21 10.48 6.26
N ARG A 227 13.29 11.62 6.96
CA ARG A 227 14.27 11.86 8.03
C ARG A 227 13.55 12.19 9.34
N VAL A 228 14.02 11.60 10.43
CA VAL A 228 13.56 11.91 11.78
C VAL A 228 14.58 12.80 12.47
N PHE A 229 14.08 13.85 13.11
CA PHE A 229 14.85 14.76 13.96
C PHE A 229 14.36 14.63 15.40
N LYS A 230 15.25 14.22 16.29
CA LYS A 230 14.98 14.12 17.72
C LYS A 230 15.28 15.44 18.42
N ARG A 231 14.30 15.99 19.14
CA ARG A 231 14.50 17.25 19.84
C ARG A 231 15.47 17.08 21.01
N GLY A 232 16.39 18.02 21.17
CA GLY A 232 17.45 17.99 22.17
C GLY A 232 18.60 17.04 21.84
N VAL A 233 18.53 16.32 20.71
CA VAL A 233 19.63 15.48 20.19
C VAL A 233 20.09 16.00 18.84
N ASP A 234 19.17 16.03 17.86
CA ASP A 234 19.44 16.43 16.48
C ASP A 234 19.15 17.93 16.28
N PHE A 235 18.20 18.50 17.03
CA PHE A 235 17.87 19.92 16.95
C PHE A 235 17.29 20.47 18.26
N VAL A 236 17.52 21.75 18.50
CA VAL A 236 16.83 22.59 19.49
C VAL A 236 16.17 23.77 18.78
N THR A 237 16.83 24.28 17.74
CA THR A 237 16.45 25.47 16.98
C THR A 237 16.05 25.12 15.55
N ARG A 238 15.27 26.01 14.93
CA ARG A 238 14.95 25.92 13.49
C ARG A 238 16.20 25.92 12.62
N GLY A 239 17.23 26.70 12.98
CA GLY A 239 18.46 26.82 12.20
C GLY A 239 19.18 25.49 12.04
N GLU A 240 19.23 24.67 13.08
CA GLU A 240 19.86 23.33 13.03
C GLU A 240 19.14 22.40 12.06
N VAL A 241 17.80 22.41 12.07
CA VAL A 241 17.01 21.63 11.10
C VAL A 241 17.30 22.10 9.68
N GLU A 242 17.35 23.41 9.46
CA GLU A 242 17.61 24.00 8.14
C GLU A 242 19.02 23.67 7.63
N ASP A 243 20.03 23.70 8.50
CA ASP A 243 21.41 23.35 8.17
C ASP A 243 21.56 21.86 7.83
N GLU A 244 20.89 20.98 8.55
CA GLU A 244 20.87 19.56 8.22
C GLU A 244 20.21 19.28 6.86
N LEU A 245 19.04 19.89 6.58
CA LEU A 245 18.36 19.73 5.30
C LEU A 245 19.18 20.29 4.14
N ARG A 246 19.92 21.38 4.35
CA ARG A 246 20.82 21.97 3.36
C ARG A 246 22.05 21.10 3.11
N ALA A 247 22.56 20.42 4.13
CA ALA A 247 23.72 19.54 4.03
C ALA A 247 23.39 18.19 3.37
N ASP A 248 22.13 17.75 3.41
CA ASP A 248 21.68 16.46 2.89
C ASP A 248 21.36 16.55 1.37
N PRO A 249 22.13 15.88 0.49
CA PRO A 249 21.89 15.90 -0.95
C PRO A 249 20.52 15.35 -1.37
N LEU A 250 19.84 14.56 -0.51
CA LEU A 250 18.50 14.06 -0.81
C LEU A 250 17.44 15.16 -0.77
N TYR A 251 17.66 16.22 0.02
CA TYR A 251 16.72 17.33 0.23
C TYR A 251 17.03 18.56 -0.61
N ALA A 252 18.24 18.64 -1.19
CA ALA A 252 18.64 19.72 -2.07
C ALA A 252 17.69 19.84 -3.29
N GLY A 253 17.02 20.97 -3.42
CA GLY A 253 16.10 21.25 -4.53
C GLY A 253 14.81 20.41 -4.54
N LYS A 254 14.51 19.67 -3.47
CA LYS A 254 13.29 18.88 -3.34
C LYS A 254 12.40 19.43 -2.22
N PRO A 255 11.11 19.68 -2.48
CA PRO A 255 10.20 20.13 -1.44
C PRO A 255 9.94 19.02 -0.42
N ALA A 256 9.85 19.37 0.86
CA ALA A 256 9.52 18.45 1.93
C ALA A 256 8.63 19.09 3.00
N VAL A 257 7.82 18.27 3.68
CA VAL A 257 6.95 18.69 4.77
C VAL A 257 7.51 18.21 6.10
N LEU A 258 7.53 19.08 7.11
CA LEU A 258 7.97 18.75 8.45
C LEU A 258 6.75 18.64 9.37
N CYS A 259 6.53 17.46 9.91
CA CYS A 259 5.41 17.16 10.78
C CYS A 259 5.91 16.72 12.16
N GLU A 260 5.09 16.92 13.18
CA GLU A 260 5.33 16.30 14.49
C GLU A 260 5.31 14.76 14.39
N ILE A 261 6.13 14.11 15.21
CA ILE A 261 5.98 12.68 15.47
C ILE A 261 4.91 12.49 16.53
N VAL A 262 3.81 11.84 16.13
CA VAL A 262 2.73 11.46 17.04
C VAL A 262 3.06 10.16 17.77
N SER A 263 2.53 10.00 18.99
CA SER A 263 2.72 8.79 19.79
C SER A 263 1.54 7.83 19.66
N PRO A 264 1.78 6.52 19.59
CA PRO A 264 0.71 5.52 19.60
C PRO A 264 -0.03 5.53 20.94
N SER A 265 -1.31 5.14 20.92
CA SER A 265 -2.05 4.93 22.16
C SER A 265 -1.46 3.75 22.95
N ALA A 266 -1.44 3.89 24.27
CA ALA A 266 -1.08 2.80 25.18
C ALA A 266 -2.12 1.66 25.20
N SER A 267 -3.29 1.84 24.57
CA SER A 267 -4.38 0.87 24.61
C SER A 267 -4.21 -0.32 23.66
N LEU A 268 -3.20 -0.30 22.78
CA LEU A 268 -2.92 -1.41 21.86
C LEU A 268 -1.78 -2.26 22.39
N GLU A 269 -2.06 -3.55 22.59
CA GLU A 269 -1.07 -4.50 23.08
C GLU A 269 -0.06 -4.88 21.98
N VAL A 270 1.19 -5.10 22.40
CA VAL A 270 2.26 -5.67 21.56
C VAL A 270 2.40 -7.16 21.87
N SER A 271 2.89 -7.95 20.92
CA SER A 271 2.87 -9.41 21.03
C SER A 271 3.83 -10.00 22.05
N SER A 272 4.89 -9.25 22.42
CA SER A 272 5.86 -9.66 23.43
C SER A 272 6.73 -8.51 23.92
N ASP A 273 7.44 -8.74 25.03
CA ASP A 273 8.50 -7.86 25.52
C ASP A 273 9.58 -7.60 24.44
N GLY A 274 10.08 -6.37 24.37
CA GLY A 274 11.15 -5.96 23.44
C GLY A 274 10.69 -5.20 22.19
N TYR A 275 9.37 -5.08 21.98
CA TYR A 275 8.80 -4.23 20.93
C TYR A 275 8.27 -2.90 21.46
N GLY A 276 8.35 -1.85 20.64
CA GLY A 276 7.74 -0.56 20.95
C GLY A 276 6.24 -0.54 20.64
N PRO A 277 5.46 0.40 21.20
CA PRO A 277 4.01 0.50 20.99
C PRO A 277 3.62 0.97 19.57
N VAL A 278 4.62 1.23 18.71
CA VAL A 278 4.43 1.73 17.35
C VAL A 278 3.71 0.66 16.52
N HIS A 279 2.63 1.08 15.88
CA HIS A 279 1.82 0.26 15.00
C HIS A 279 1.27 1.11 13.85
N SER A 280 0.72 0.47 12.82
CA SER A 280 0.05 1.15 11.72
C SER A 280 -1.10 0.31 11.19
N LEU A 281 -2.23 0.95 10.94
CA LEU A 281 -3.35 0.45 10.15
C LEU A 281 -3.08 0.78 8.67
N ASP A 282 -2.84 -0.25 7.86
CA ASP A 282 -2.90 -0.22 6.40
C ASP A 282 -4.35 -0.50 5.97
N ILE A 283 -5.10 0.58 5.71
CA ILE A 283 -6.49 0.54 5.28
C ILE A 283 -6.51 0.67 3.76
N LEU A 284 -7.05 -0.33 3.08
CA LEU A 284 -7.18 -0.33 1.63
C LEU A 284 -8.64 -0.04 1.26
N THR A 285 -8.91 1.10 0.62
CA THR A 285 -10.24 1.48 0.13
C THR A 285 -10.35 1.28 -1.39
N LEU A 286 -11.53 0.87 -1.84
CA LEU A 286 -11.87 0.64 -3.25
C LEU A 286 -13.12 1.43 -3.60
N ARG A 287 -13.08 2.18 -4.70
CA ARG A 287 -14.25 2.91 -5.21
C ARG A 287 -15.27 1.93 -5.80
N THR A 288 -16.49 1.96 -5.26
CA THR A 288 -17.61 1.11 -5.72
C THR A 288 -18.70 1.96 -6.38
N GLY A 289 -19.80 1.33 -6.82
CA GLY A 289 -20.96 2.06 -7.32
C GLY A 289 -21.73 2.81 -6.22
N GLU A 290 -21.43 2.52 -4.96
CA GLU A 290 -22.06 3.10 -3.77
C GLU A 290 -21.11 4.09 -3.04
N GLY A 291 -20.00 4.50 -3.68
CA GLY A 291 -18.90 5.24 -3.04
C GLY A 291 -17.75 4.32 -2.61
N ALA A 292 -16.79 4.86 -1.88
CA ALA A 292 -15.64 4.13 -1.38
C ALA A 292 -16.04 3.10 -0.32
N LYS A 293 -15.43 1.91 -0.39
CA LYS A 293 -15.62 0.81 0.56
C LYS A 293 -14.27 0.24 0.98
N VAL A 294 -14.19 -0.32 2.17
CA VAL A 294 -12.97 -0.95 2.67
C VAL A 294 -12.78 -2.32 2.03
N LEU A 295 -11.66 -2.51 1.33
CA LEU A 295 -11.26 -3.82 0.80
C LEU A 295 -10.58 -4.68 1.87
N SER A 296 -9.71 -4.08 2.69
CA SER A 296 -8.99 -4.76 3.78
C SER A 296 -8.45 -3.78 4.80
N VAL A 297 -8.31 -4.20 6.05
CA VAL A 297 -7.52 -3.51 7.07
C VAL A 297 -6.47 -4.44 7.63
N VAL A 298 -5.22 -4.04 7.53
CA VAL A 298 -4.09 -4.76 8.12
C VAL A 298 -3.48 -3.93 9.23
N LEU A 299 -3.30 -4.52 10.40
CA LEU A 299 -2.54 -3.94 11.50
C LEU A 299 -1.11 -4.46 11.45
N TRP A 300 -0.16 -3.54 11.26
CA TRP A 300 1.27 -3.76 11.44
C TRP A 300 1.66 -3.40 12.86
N THR A 301 2.30 -4.31 13.58
CA THR A 301 2.71 -4.11 14.97
C THR A 301 4.06 -4.77 15.23
N ASP A 302 4.50 -4.75 16.49
CA ASP A 302 5.78 -5.26 16.95
C ASP A 302 6.93 -4.56 16.21
N CYS A 303 6.84 -3.24 16.13
CA CYS A 303 7.83 -2.41 15.48
C CYS A 303 9.03 -2.20 16.41
N THR A 304 10.22 -2.27 15.84
CA THR A 304 11.49 -2.02 16.54
C THR A 304 12.02 -0.60 16.34
N THR A 305 11.39 0.16 15.44
CA THR A 305 11.69 1.55 15.14
C THR A 305 10.42 2.41 15.18
N TRP A 306 10.55 3.70 14.86
CA TRP A 306 9.45 4.67 14.78
C TRP A 306 8.48 4.43 13.60
N SER A 307 8.73 3.43 12.76
CA SER A 307 7.96 3.15 11.54
C SER A 307 7.53 1.69 11.46
N SER A 308 6.35 1.46 10.87
CA SER A 308 5.81 0.13 10.52
C SER A 308 6.67 -0.62 9.50
N HIS A 309 7.65 0.03 8.87
CA HIS A 309 8.68 -0.64 8.08
C HIS A 309 9.50 -1.64 8.90
N SER A 310 9.50 -1.55 10.22
CA SER A 310 10.19 -2.47 11.12
C SER A 310 9.26 -3.51 11.76
N ALA A 311 8.01 -3.63 11.30
CA ALA A 311 7.02 -4.52 11.88
C ALA A 311 7.46 -5.99 11.87
N ALA A 312 7.35 -6.65 13.02
CA ALA A 312 7.57 -8.08 13.13
C ALA A 312 6.27 -8.90 12.98
N ALA A 313 5.10 -8.26 13.08
CA ALA A 313 3.80 -8.91 12.97
C ALA A 313 2.79 -8.13 12.14
N GLY A 314 1.91 -8.87 11.47
CA GLY A 314 0.83 -8.35 10.65
C GLY A 314 -0.48 -9.10 10.88
N TYR A 315 -1.58 -8.38 11.03
CA TYR A 315 -2.87 -8.93 11.40
C TYR A 315 -4.01 -8.37 10.56
N LEU A 316 -4.97 -9.22 10.21
CA LEU A 316 -6.20 -8.82 9.55
C LEU A 316 -7.21 -8.37 10.63
N VAL A 317 -7.77 -7.19 10.46
CA VAL A 317 -8.74 -6.60 11.40
C VAL A 317 -10.14 -6.63 10.78
N ASP A 318 -11.09 -7.24 11.47
CA ASP A 318 -12.52 -7.05 11.19
C ASP A 318 -12.94 -5.67 11.68
N VAL A 319 -13.34 -4.83 10.74
CA VAL A 319 -13.68 -3.42 10.97
C VAL A 319 -15.02 -3.28 11.70
N GLU A 320 -15.96 -4.19 11.47
CA GLU A 320 -17.30 -4.07 12.07
C GLU A 320 -17.26 -4.41 13.56
N THR A 321 -16.43 -5.38 13.95
CA THR A 321 -16.24 -5.75 15.37
C THR A 321 -15.02 -5.08 16.01
N GLU A 322 -14.17 -4.44 15.21
CA GLU A 322 -12.86 -3.92 15.60
C GLU A 322 -11.99 -5.00 16.26
N THR A 323 -11.90 -6.18 15.66
CA THR A 323 -11.21 -7.33 16.25
C THR A 323 -10.15 -7.88 15.30
N ILE A 324 -9.01 -8.28 15.83
CA ILE A 324 -8.01 -9.03 15.08
C ILE A 324 -8.55 -10.44 14.85
N VAL A 325 -8.73 -10.83 13.59
CA VAL A 325 -9.38 -12.10 13.23
C VAL A 325 -8.42 -13.15 12.66
N ALA A 326 -7.28 -12.74 12.13
CA ALA A 326 -6.29 -13.65 11.57
C ALA A 326 -4.90 -12.99 11.44
N PRO A 327 -3.80 -13.76 11.40
CA PRO A 327 -2.53 -13.23 10.91
C PRO A 327 -2.58 -12.96 9.41
N THR A 328 -1.81 -11.98 8.92
CA THR A 328 -1.60 -11.74 7.48
C THR A 328 -0.42 -12.53 6.94
N ALA A 329 -0.36 -13.83 7.27
CA ALA A 329 0.71 -14.74 6.85
C ALA A 329 0.85 -14.87 5.32
N TRP A 330 -0.16 -14.44 4.57
CA TRP A 330 -0.19 -14.47 3.10
C TRP A 330 0.46 -13.25 2.43
N TYR A 331 0.81 -12.21 3.21
CA TYR A 331 1.16 -10.88 2.70
C TYR A 331 2.57 -10.75 2.16
N ALA A 332 3.54 -11.31 2.88
CA ALA A 332 4.94 -11.38 2.49
C ALA A 332 5.57 -12.64 3.10
N PRO A 333 6.61 -13.23 2.48
CA PRO A 333 7.29 -14.41 3.01
C PRO A 333 7.74 -14.27 4.47
N TYR A 334 8.12 -13.06 4.86
CA TYR A 334 8.51 -12.72 6.23
C TYR A 334 7.44 -13.08 7.28
N PHE A 335 6.16 -12.81 7.01
CA PHE A 335 5.07 -13.05 7.96
C PHE A 335 4.52 -14.48 7.90
N ALA A 336 4.98 -15.32 6.97
CA ALA A 336 4.40 -16.65 6.73
C ALA A 336 4.46 -17.57 7.96
N SER A 337 5.49 -17.37 8.80
CA SER A 337 5.74 -18.14 10.01
C SER A 337 5.59 -17.32 11.29
N MET A 338 4.95 -16.14 11.23
CA MET A 338 4.74 -15.31 12.41
C MET A 338 3.89 -16.07 13.45
N GLN A 339 4.18 -15.84 14.74
CA GLN A 339 3.24 -16.18 15.79
C GLN A 339 2.13 -15.12 15.83
N ALA A 340 0.91 -15.53 16.18
CA ALA A 340 -0.26 -14.66 16.10
C ALA A 340 -1.01 -14.55 17.46
N PRO A 341 -0.34 -14.18 18.57
CA PRO A 341 -0.96 -14.16 19.89
C PRO A 341 -2.05 -13.11 20.05
N LEU A 342 -2.06 -12.07 19.20
CA LEU A 342 -3.04 -10.98 19.29
C LEU A 342 -4.39 -11.31 18.61
N VAL A 343 -4.55 -12.50 18.02
CA VAL A 343 -5.84 -12.91 17.43
C VAL A 343 -6.91 -12.98 18.52
N GLY A 344 -8.04 -12.31 18.26
CA GLY A 344 -9.16 -12.14 19.19
C GLY A 344 -9.11 -10.82 19.97
N GLN A 345 -8.00 -10.08 19.94
CA GLN A 345 -7.92 -8.78 20.59
C GLN A 345 -8.62 -7.68 19.81
N ARG A 346 -9.03 -6.63 20.51
CA ARG A 346 -9.70 -5.48 19.90
C ARG A 346 -8.70 -4.44 19.43
N VAL A 347 -9.10 -3.70 18.39
CA VAL A 347 -8.40 -2.52 17.85
C VAL A 347 -9.35 -1.32 17.88
N PRO A 348 -9.61 -0.73 19.06
CA PRO A 348 -10.54 0.38 19.18
C PRO A 348 -10.16 1.55 18.27
N GLY A 349 -11.12 2.09 17.51
CA GLY A 349 -10.89 3.18 16.57
C GLY A 349 -10.59 2.73 15.14
N ALA A 350 -10.41 1.42 14.89
CA ALA A 350 -10.26 0.89 13.53
C ALA A 350 -11.47 1.19 12.64
N ARG A 351 -12.68 1.16 13.21
CA ARG A 351 -13.91 1.47 12.47
C ARG A 351 -13.99 2.95 12.09
N GLU A 352 -13.63 3.82 13.02
CA GLU A 352 -13.56 5.27 12.77
C GLU A 352 -12.53 5.61 11.69
N ALA A 353 -11.34 5.01 11.77
CA ALA A 353 -10.31 5.15 10.74
C ALA A 353 -10.85 4.74 9.36
N CYS A 354 -11.56 3.62 9.27
CA CYS A 354 -12.15 3.17 8.01
C CYS A 354 -13.17 4.15 7.43
N LEU A 355 -14.04 4.71 8.28
CA LEU A 355 -15.00 5.72 7.85
C LEU A 355 -14.32 6.98 7.31
N LYS A 356 -13.29 7.47 8.01
CA LYS A 356 -12.50 8.64 7.60
C LYS A 356 -11.74 8.38 6.30
N ALA A 357 -11.15 7.19 6.15
CA ALA A 357 -10.48 6.76 4.91
C ALA A 357 -11.45 6.69 3.71
N MET A 358 -12.66 6.15 3.91
CA MET A 358 -13.69 6.11 2.87
C MET A 358 -14.12 7.53 2.47
N ALA A 359 -14.39 8.40 3.45
CA ALA A 359 -14.77 9.79 3.19
C ALA A 359 -13.66 10.56 2.43
N ALA A 360 -12.39 10.35 2.80
CA ALA A 360 -11.24 10.95 2.12
C ALA A 360 -11.11 10.43 0.67
N HIS A 361 -11.36 9.13 0.45
CA HIS A 361 -11.34 8.55 -0.91
C HIS A 361 -12.50 9.08 -1.77
N ASP A 362 -13.67 9.27 -1.19
CA ASP A 362 -14.84 9.84 -1.89
C ASP A 362 -14.69 11.34 -2.19
N ALA A 363 -13.88 12.07 -1.42
CA ALA A 363 -13.54 13.47 -1.70
C ALA A 363 -12.63 13.65 -2.93
N SER A 364 -12.02 12.58 -3.44
CA SER A 364 -11.15 12.64 -4.60
C SER A 364 -11.94 12.76 -5.91
N GLU A 365 -11.67 13.82 -6.66
CA GLU A 365 -12.21 14.03 -8.01
C GLU A 365 -11.48 13.23 -9.10
N LEU A 366 -10.38 12.55 -8.75
CA LEU A 366 -9.60 11.75 -9.72
C LEU A 366 -10.33 10.43 -10.01
N GLU A 367 -10.91 10.30 -11.20
CA GLU A 367 -11.68 9.11 -11.58
C GLU A 367 -10.83 7.83 -11.60
N TRP A 368 -9.59 7.94 -12.05
CA TRP A 368 -8.64 6.82 -12.14
C TRP A 368 -8.15 6.34 -10.77
N LEU A 369 -8.30 7.15 -9.71
CA LEU A 369 -7.90 6.81 -8.35
C LEU A 369 -8.90 5.84 -7.71
N THR A 370 -8.94 4.63 -8.23
CA THR A 370 -9.95 3.64 -7.88
C THR A 370 -9.66 2.88 -6.59
N CYS A 371 -8.40 2.84 -6.16
CA CYS A 371 -7.96 2.14 -4.96
C CYS A 371 -6.89 2.96 -4.23
N VAL A 372 -7.07 3.19 -2.93
CA VAL A 372 -6.16 3.98 -2.10
C VAL A 372 -5.77 3.17 -0.87
N GLY A 373 -4.47 3.16 -0.56
CA GLY A 373 -3.95 2.68 0.72
C GLY A 373 -3.81 3.87 1.66
N TRP A 374 -4.27 3.74 2.90
CA TRP A 374 -4.16 4.76 3.93
C TRP A 374 -3.35 4.21 5.09
N ASP A 375 -2.37 4.98 5.53
CA ASP A 375 -1.56 4.65 6.70
C ASP A 375 -2.03 5.50 7.87
N ALA A 376 -2.55 4.83 8.91
CA ALA A 376 -3.04 5.47 10.12
C ALA A 376 -2.49 4.80 11.38
N MET A 377 -2.45 5.52 12.49
CA MET A 377 -2.14 4.97 13.81
C MET A 377 -3.22 5.38 14.78
N ILE A 378 -3.55 4.49 15.72
CA ILE A 378 -4.45 4.81 16.81
C ILE A 378 -3.66 5.56 17.88
N THR A 379 -4.07 6.78 18.17
CA THR A 379 -3.51 7.64 19.22
C THR A 379 -4.54 7.80 20.34
N ASP A 380 -4.13 8.36 21.47
CA ASP A 380 -5.06 8.64 22.59
C ASP A 380 -6.18 9.62 22.20
N GLU A 381 -5.98 10.40 21.15
CA GLU A 381 -6.95 11.34 20.61
C GLU A 381 -7.71 10.79 19.39
N GLY A 382 -7.59 9.50 19.10
CA GLY A 382 -8.25 8.82 17.97
C GLY A 382 -7.31 8.47 16.81
N PRO A 383 -7.86 7.99 15.68
CA PRO A 383 -7.07 7.60 14.52
C PRO A 383 -6.42 8.81 13.86
N THR A 384 -5.09 8.77 13.72
CA THR A 384 -4.27 9.80 13.07
C THR A 384 -3.67 9.25 11.78
N PHE A 385 -3.91 9.93 10.66
CA PHE A 385 -3.46 9.55 9.33
C PHE A 385 -2.13 10.22 8.97
N PHE A 386 -1.19 9.43 8.44
CA PHE A 386 0.13 9.93 8.03
C PHE A 386 0.21 10.27 6.55
N GLU A 387 -0.49 9.49 5.73
CA GLU A 387 -0.55 9.64 4.28
C GLU A 387 -1.61 8.71 3.66
N GLY A 388 -2.01 9.03 2.43
CA GLY A 388 -2.55 8.07 1.49
C GLY A 388 -1.50 7.71 0.44
N ASN A 389 -1.68 6.58 -0.26
CA ASN A 389 -0.89 6.21 -1.42
C ASN A 389 -1.76 5.56 -2.49
N VAL A 390 -1.36 5.73 -3.74
CA VAL A 390 -1.91 4.94 -4.84
C VAL A 390 -1.59 3.47 -4.59
N ALA A 391 -2.62 2.62 -4.48
CA ALA A 391 -2.45 1.24 -4.02
C ALA A 391 -1.97 0.26 -5.12
N ALA A 392 -1.18 0.73 -6.09
CA ALA A 392 -0.71 -0.05 -7.23
C ALA A 392 0.10 -1.30 -6.81
N TYR A 393 0.84 -1.21 -5.70
CA TYR A 393 1.71 -2.29 -5.21
C TYR A 393 1.16 -3.03 -3.99
N ARG A 394 0.12 -2.49 -3.34
CA ARG A 394 -0.58 -3.17 -2.22
C ARG A 394 -1.65 -4.12 -2.74
N THR A 395 -2.36 -3.73 -3.79
CA THR A 395 -3.47 -4.47 -4.41
C THR A 395 -3.07 -5.82 -5.02
N PRO A 396 -1.93 -5.97 -5.74
CA PRO A 396 -1.52 -7.24 -6.35
C PRO A 396 -1.48 -8.40 -5.36
N ARG A 397 -1.04 -8.13 -4.13
CA ARG A 397 -0.95 -9.12 -3.03
C ARG A 397 -2.32 -9.68 -2.63
N ARG A 398 -3.39 -8.89 -2.73
CA ARG A 398 -4.78 -9.33 -2.48
C ARG A 398 -5.39 -9.96 -3.74
N MET A 399 -5.20 -9.33 -4.89
CA MET A 399 -5.78 -9.79 -6.16
C MET A 399 -5.33 -11.22 -6.51
N ALA A 400 -4.05 -11.53 -6.31
CA ALA A 400 -3.48 -12.84 -6.59
C ALA A 400 -3.61 -13.85 -5.43
N LEU A 401 -4.31 -13.50 -4.33
CA LEU A 401 -4.35 -14.33 -3.11
C LEU A 401 -5.26 -15.56 -3.25
N SER A 402 -6.43 -15.40 -3.87
CA SER A 402 -7.42 -16.46 -4.02
C SER A 402 -8.24 -16.26 -5.30
N LEU A 403 -8.86 -17.34 -5.79
CA LEU A 403 -9.75 -17.27 -6.96
C LEU A 403 -10.91 -16.30 -6.72
N SER A 404 -11.53 -16.32 -5.53
CA SER A 404 -12.63 -15.42 -5.18
C SER A 404 -12.23 -13.95 -5.26
N LEU A 405 -11.01 -13.60 -4.84
CA LEU A 405 -10.50 -12.23 -4.96
C LEU A 405 -10.23 -11.86 -6.42
N ALA A 406 -9.57 -12.75 -7.18
CA ALA A 406 -9.35 -12.54 -8.60
C ALA A 406 -10.68 -12.32 -9.36
N ASP A 407 -11.69 -13.15 -9.09
CA ASP A 407 -13.03 -13.01 -9.67
C ASP A 407 -13.79 -11.77 -9.18
N GLY A 408 -13.60 -11.37 -7.93
CA GLY A 408 -14.13 -10.12 -7.38
C GLY A 408 -13.58 -8.90 -8.13
N PHE A 409 -12.26 -8.83 -8.31
CA PHE A 409 -11.60 -7.79 -9.11
C PHE A 409 -12.01 -7.83 -10.59
N ARG A 410 -12.11 -9.03 -11.19
CA ARG A 410 -12.61 -9.22 -12.55
C ARG A 410 -14.00 -8.62 -12.73
N SER A 411 -14.90 -8.93 -11.80
CA SER A 411 -16.29 -8.46 -11.82
C SER A 411 -16.38 -6.96 -11.58
N TRP A 412 -15.61 -6.45 -10.62
CA TRP A 412 -15.52 -5.01 -10.33
C TRP A 412 -15.00 -4.22 -11.54
N MET A 413 -13.92 -4.67 -12.17
CA MET A 413 -13.35 -4.07 -13.39
C MET A 413 -14.38 -3.99 -14.52
N ALA A 414 -15.19 -5.03 -14.72
CA ALA A 414 -16.25 -5.04 -15.74
C ALA A 414 -17.34 -3.98 -15.49
N THR A 415 -17.50 -3.52 -14.24
CA THR A 415 -18.45 -2.44 -13.89
C THR A 415 -17.85 -1.04 -13.96
N ARG A 416 -16.51 -0.90 -14.00
CA ARG A 416 -15.81 0.40 -14.02
C ARG A 416 -16.22 1.25 -15.23
N GLY A 417 -16.24 0.66 -16.42
CA GLY A 417 -16.60 1.35 -17.67
C GLY A 417 -18.05 1.83 -17.75
N LYS A 418 -18.94 1.38 -16.86
CA LYS A 418 -20.32 1.89 -16.77
C LYS A 418 -20.44 3.13 -15.88
N ARG A 419 -19.40 3.44 -15.08
CA ARG A 419 -19.43 4.58 -14.15
C ARG A 419 -19.02 5.89 -14.81
N SER A 420 -18.07 5.88 -15.75
CA SER A 420 -17.68 7.10 -16.48
C SER A 420 -18.72 7.58 -17.51
N ALA A 421 -19.75 6.78 -17.80
CA ALA A 421 -20.81 7.13 -18.76
C ALA A 421 -22.08 7.69 -18.07
N ALA A 422 -22.10 7.73 -16.74
CA ALA A 422 -23.25 8.19 -15.95
C ALA A 422 -22.95 9.49 -15.17
N ALA A 423 -21.78 10.09 -15.39
CA ALA A 423 -21.40 11.41 -14.89
C ALA A 423 -21.64 12.49 -15.95
#